data_AF-A0A319EVF3-F1
#
_entry.id   AF-A0A319EVF3-F1
#
_cell.length_a   1.000
_cell.length_b   1.000
_cell.length_c   1.000
_cell.angle_alpha   90.00
_cell.angle_beta   90.00
_cell.angle_gamma   90.00
#
_symmetry.space_group_name_H-M   'P 1'
#
loop_
_entity.id
_entity.type
_entity.pdbx_description
1 polymer ?
#
loop_
_entity_poly.entity_id
_entity_poly.type
_entity_poly.pdbx_seq_one_letter_code
_entity_poly.pdbx_strand_id
1 'polypeptide(L)'
;MWAAYKGFPACVDLFLRWGANANAVDDSGLTPLHWALVKGSLPCVQKLIEYGADRSSKTRDGKTPATVAGEMNTTRVWYRALDECGYDFDGNTKIISLGLTYWVRSKSAMSKFFFLWPFFMVYVAVWILSQLVIFAAVPITLLTVYGLQWLAQKVASQSVSEYRILQKTPYLSGVFAGTLFWVGVRYVFHVLPATYSSSPILNICFVLFFSLTTYFYFSSMVEDPGFIPKLGSRNQQRAVISELFEQWKFDEENFCVACMIRKPLRSKHCKRCGRCIAKHDHHCPWIDNCVGANNLRHFVLYITCLEVGIILFVQLTFSCERPFSLPGREPLKHVS
;
A
#
# COMPACT_ATOMS: atom_id res chain seq x y z
N MET A 1 -23.43 -19.07 -8.24
CA MET A 1 -24.73 -18.36 -8.39
C MET A 1 -25.41 -18.11 -7.06
N TRP A 2 -25.77 -19.14 -6.28
CA TRP A 2 -26.47 -18.97 -4.99
C TRP A 2 -25.81 -18.00 -4.00
N ALA A 3 -24.49 -18.07 -3.83
CA ALA A 3 -23.77 -17.11 -2.99
C ALA A 3 -23.92 -15.65 -3.46
N ALA A 4 -23.95 -15.43 -4.77
CA ALA A 4 -24.17 -14.10 -5.36
C ALA A 4 -25.61 -13.63 -5.16
N TYR A 5 -26.59 -14.51 -5.37
CA TYR A 5 -28.01 -14.23 -5.10
C TYR A 5 -28.30 -13.91 -3.63
N LYS A 6 -27.63 -14.58 -2.70
CA LYS A 6 -27.74 -14.26 -1.27
C LYS A 6 -26.94 -13.01 -0.87
N GLY A 7 -26.02 -12.55 -1.71
CA GLY A 7 -25.20 -11.37 -1.47
C GLY A 7 -24.04 -11.63 -0.52
N PHE A 8 -23.42 -12.82 -0.60
CA PHE A 8 -22.30 -13.25 0.25
C PHE A 8 -20.96 -13.14 -0.49
N PRO A 9 -20.31 -11.96 -0.49
CA PRO A 9 -19.10 -11.73 -1.29
C PRO A 9 -17.92 -12.57 -0.86
N ALA A 10 -17.79 -12.91 0.42
CA ALA A 10 -16.73 -13.78 0.91
C ALA A 10 -16.82 -15.19 0.32
N CYS A 11 -18.04 -15.75 0.21
CA CYS A 11 -18.27 -17.03 -0.43
C CYS A 11 -18.05 -16.95 -1.95
N VAL A 12 -18.49 -15.86 -2.59
CA VAL A 12 -18.24 -15.62 -4.02
C VAL A 12 -16.73 -15.58 -4.30
N ASP A 13 -15.95 -14.77 -3.58
CA ASP A 13 -14.49 -14.70 -3.73
C ASP A 13 -13.84 -16.06 -3.48
N LEU A 14 -14.25 -16.80 -2.44
CA LEU A 14 -13.74 -18.14 -2.14
C LEU A 14 -13.98 -19.11 -3.30
N PHE A 15 -15.20 -19.18 -3.82
CA PHE A 15 -15.54 -20.09 -4.92
C PHE A 15 -14.80 -19.73 -6.20
N LEU A 16 -14.70 -18.44 -6.53
CA LEU A 16 -13.95 -17.96 -7.69
C LEU A 16 -12.45 -18.27 -7.59
N ARG A 17 -11.82 -18.08 -6.42
CA ARG A 17 -10.43 -18.51 -6.15
C ARG A 17 -10.25 -20.03 -6.32
N TRP A 18 -11.32 -20.79 -6.08
CA TRP A 18 -11.38 -22.23 -6.27
C TRP A 18 -11.75 -22.66 -7.70
N GLY A 19 -11.78 -21.73 -8.65
CA GLY A 19 -12.01 -22.01 -10.06
C GLY A 19 -13.49 -22.22 -10.40
N ALA A 20 -14.42 -21.73 -9.59
CA ALA A 20 -15.80 -21.61 -10.03
C ALA A 20 -15.85 -20.70 -11.28
N ASN A 21 -16.58 -21.13 -12.31
CA ASN A 21 -16.73 -20.35 -13.52
C ASN A 21 -17.63 -19.12 -13.27
N ALA A 22 -17.07 -17.92 -13.39
CA ALA A 22 -17.78 -16.65 -13.24
C ALA A 22 -18.90 -16.44 -14.29
N ASN A 23 -18.80 -17.16 -15.41
CA ASN A 23 -19.71 -17.11 -16.57
C ASN A 23 -20.59 -18.36 -16.70
N ALA A 24 -20.65 -19.21 -15.66
CA ALA A 24 -21.62 -20.30 -15.65
C ALA A 24 -23.04 -19.75 -15.79
N VAL A 25 -23.92 -20.46 -16.48
CA VAL A 25 -25.32 -20.10 -16.65
C VAL A 25 -26.23 -21.16 -16.04
N ASP A 26 -27.40 -20.75 -15.54
CA ASP A 26 -28.47 -21.66 -15.17
C ASP A 26 -29.42 -21.95 -16.35
N ASP A 27 -30.50 -22.70 -16.08
CA ASP A 27 -31.52 -23.07 -17.07
C ASP A 27 -32.26 -21.87 -17.66
N SER A 28 -32.13 -20.66 -17.11
CA SER A 28 -32.72 -19.44 -17.68
C SER A 28 -31.67 -18.57 -18.38
N GLY A 29 -30.41 -19.04 -18.46
CA GLY A 29 -29.30 -18.27 -19.00
C GLY A 29 -28.78 -17.19 -18.05
N LEU A 30 -29.17 -17.19 -16.77
CA LEU A 30 -28.66 -16.21 -15.80
C LEU A 30 -27.27 -16.63 -15.33
N THR A 31 -26.38 -15.64 -15.23
CA THR A 31 -25.01 -15.79 -14.74
C THR A 31 -24.97 -15.43 -13.26
N PRO A 32 -23.89 -15.78 -12.52
CA PRO A 32 -23.65 -15.24 -11.20
C PRO A 32 -23.78 -13.71 -11.13
N LEU A 33 -23.42 -12.99 -12.20
CA LEU A 33 -23.50 -11.53 -12.28
C LEU A 33 -24.95 -11.05 -12.33
N HIS A 34 -25.80 -11.69 -13.13
CA HIS A 34 -27.24 -11.45 -13.13
C HIS A 34 -27.83 -11.63 -11.71
N TRP A 35 -27.49 -12.75 -11.05
CA TRP A 35 -27.98 -13.02 -9.70
C TRP A 35 -27.46 -12.05 -8.63
N ALA A 36 -26.22 -11.55 -8.75
CA ALA A 36 -25.69 -10.51 -7.88
C ALA A 36 -26.46 -9.18 -8.03
N LEU A 37 -26.92 -8.87 -9.25
CA LEU A 37 -27.70 -7.67 -9.57
C LEU A 37 -29.16 -7.80 -9.12
N VAL A 38 -29.76 -8.98 -9.23
CA VAL A 38 -31.07 -9.29 -8.61
C VAL A 38 -31.03 -9.01 -7.11
N LYS A 39 -29.91 -9.34 -6.44
CA LYS A 39 -29.73 -9.04 -5.02
C LYS A 39 -29.35 -7.58 -4.73
N GLY A 40 -28.74 -6.88 -5.69
CA GLY A 40 -28.17 -5.55 -5.50
C GLY A 40 -26.89 -5.53 -4.65
N SER A 41 -26.13 -6.64 -4.61
CA SER A 41 -24.92 -6.73 -3.78
C SER A 41 -23.70 -6.17 -4.51
N LEU A 42 -23.35 -4.90 -4.26
CA LEU A 42 -22.18 -4.24 -4.84
C LEU A 42 -20.89 -5.07 -4.71
N PRO A 43 -20.52 -5.61 -3.52
CA PRO A 43 -19.29 -6.39 -3.40
C PRO A 43 -19.29 -7.69 -4.22
N CYS A 44 -20.45 -8.33 -4.41
CA CYS A 44 -20.54 -9.53 -5.25
C CYS A 44 -20.40 -9.18 -6.74
N VAL A 45 -21.07 -8.11 -7.19
CA VAL A 45 -20.97 -7.62 -8.58
C VAL A 45 -19.52 -7.26 -8.90
N GLN A 46 -18.86 -6.50 -8.02
CA GLN A 46 -17.45 -6.14 -8.16
C GLN A 46 -16.54 -7.36 -8.24
N LYS A 47 -16.69 -8.32 -7.31
CA LYS A 47 -15.89 -9.54 -7.32
C LYS A 47 -16.06 -10.33 -8.60
N LEU A 48 -17.28 -10.47 -9.10
CA LEU A 48 -17.54 -11.20 -10.34
C LEU A 48 -16.88 -10.51 -11.55
N ILE A 49 -16.98 -9.19 -11.64
CA ILE A 49 -16.33 -8.40 -12.70
C ILE A 49 -14.80 -8.51 -12.61
N GLU A 50 -14.21 -8.43 -11.40
CA GLU A 50 -12.77 -8.61 -11.17
C GLU A 50 -12.25 -9.98 -11.65
N TYR A 51 -13.08 -11.03 -11.57
CA TYR A 51 -12.78 -12.38 -12.05
C TYR A 51 -13.22 -12.61 -13.51
N GLY A 52 -13.52 -11.56 -14.26
CA GLY A 52 -13.81 -11.66 -15.70
C GLY A 52 -15.20 -12.16 -16.03
N ALA A 53 -16.20 -11.91 -15.18
CA ALA A 53 -17.59 -12.10 -15.56
C ALA A 53 -17.91 -11.23 -16.80
N ASP A 54 -18.56 -11.84 -17.79
CA ASP A 54 -18.97 -11.17 -19.01
C ASP A 54 -20.10 -10.19 -18.70
N ARG A 55 -19.83 -8.92 -18.98
CA ARG A 55 -20.72 -7.78 -18.70
C ARG A 55 -21.78 -7.60 -19.79
N SER A 56 -21.67 -8.36 -20.88
CA SER A 56 -22.58 -8.37 -22.02
C SER A 56 -23.39 -9.67 -22.15
N SER A 57 -23.17 -10.65 -21.25
CA SER A 57 -23.83 -11.95 -21.30
C SER A 57 -25.35 -11.81 -21.31
N LYS A 58 -26.06 -12.50 -22.19
CA LYS A 58 -27.53 -12.41 -22.27
C LYS A 58 -28.20 -13.62 -21.61
N THR A 59 -29.31 -13.37 -20.89
CA THR A 59 -30.24 -14.42 -20.49
C THR A 59 -30.97 -15.01 -21.71
N ARG A 60 -31.77 -16.07 -21.51
CA ARG A 60 -32.61 -16.62 -22.58
C ARG A 60 -33.61 -15.61 -23.16
N ASP A 61 -34.09 -14.68 -22.33
CA ASP A 61 -34.96 -13.58 -22.76
C ASP A 61 -34.19 -12.42 -23.42
N GLY A 62 -32.88 -12.58 -23.65
CA GLY A 62 -32.03 -11.55 -24.26
C GLY A 62 -31.62 -10.42 -23.32
N LYS A 63 -31.91 -10.52 -22.01
CA LYS A 63 -31.60 -9.49 -21.02
C LYS A 63 -30.11 -9.50 -20.67
N THR A 64 -29.47 -8.34 -20.72
CA THR A 64 -28.07 -8.14 -20.30
C THR A 64 -28.00 -7.82 -18.79
N PRO A 65 -26.80 -7.81 -18.18
CA PRO A 65 -26.65 -7.36 -16.80
C PRO A 65 -27.19 -5.94 -16.58
N ALA A 66 -26.98 -5.03 -17.54
CA ALA A 66 -27.50 -3.67 -17.47
C ALA A 66 -29.04 -3.62 -17.47
N THR A 67 -29.72 -4.43 -18.30
CA THR A 67 -31.19 -4.48 -18.31
C THR A 67 -31.74 -5.10 -17.02
N VAL A 68 -31.12 -6.18 -16.51
CA VAL A 68 -31.48 -6.77 -15.21
C VAL A 68 -31.29 -5.76 -14.07
N ALA A 69 -30.21 -4.98 -14.09
CA ALA A 69 -30.01 -3.92 -13.11
C ALA A 69 -31.10 -2.83 -13.19
N GLY A 70 -31.60 -2.52 -14.38
CA GLY A 70 -32.75 -1.65 -14.61
C GLY A 70 -34.03 -2.20 -13.98
N GLU A 71 -34.41 -3.41 -14.35
CA GLU A 71 -35.64 -4.08 -13.88
C GLU A 71 -35.67 -4.27 -12.35
N MET A 72 -34.50 -4.55 -11.76
CA MET A 72 -34.37 -4.81 -10.32
C MET A 72 -34.07 -3.55 -9.49
N ASN A 73 -34.03 -2.37 -10.11
CA ASN A 73 -33.66 -1.09 -9.48
C ASN A 73 -32.27 -1.11 -8.81
N THR A 74 -31.30 -1.77 -9.44
CA THR A 74 -29.89 -1.89 -8.99
C THR A 74 -28.90 -1.26 -9.96
N THR A 75 -29.35 -0.37 -10.85
CA THR A 75 -28.53 0.40 -11.79
C THR A 75 -27.38 1.15 -11.11
N ARG A 76 -27.62 1.77 -9.95
CA ARG A 76 -26.56 2.43 -9.15
C ARG A 76 -25.47 1.46 -8.74
N VAL A 77 -25.83 0.22 -8.36
CA VAL A 77 -24.88 -0.82 -7.98
C VAL A 77 -24.05 -1.25 -9.20
N TRP A 78 -24.72 -1.45 -10.34
CA TRP A 78 -24.08 -1.81 -11.60
C TRP A 78 -23.04 -0.79 -12.05
N TYR A 79 -23.44 0.47 -12.22
CA TYR A 79 -22.53 1.52 -12.72
C TYR A 79 -21.41 1.85 -11.73
N ARG A 80 -21.69 1.79 -10.42
CA ARG A 80 -20.64 1.92 -9.41
C ARG A 80 -19.64 0.76 -9.49
N ALA A 81 -20.10 -0.48 -9.69
CA ALA A 81 -19.20 -1.62 -9.85
C ALA A 81 -18.36 -1.50 -11.13
N LEU A 82 -18.96 -1.09 -12.25
CA LEU A 82 -18.24 -0.84 -13.50
C LEU A 82 -17.16 0.22 -13.32
N ASP A 83 -17.49 1.39 -12.77
CA ASP A 83 -16.51 2.45 -12.52
C ASP A 83 -15.40 1.97 -11.57
N GLU A 84 -15.76 1.25 -10.49
CA GLU A 84 -14.79 0.69 -9.53
C GLU A 84 -13.85 -0.36 -10.13
N CYS A 85 -14.33 -1.14 -11.10
CA CYS A 85 -13.52 -2.08 -11.87
C CYS A 85 -12.84 -1.45 -13.10
N GLY A 86 -13.09 -0.17 -13.38
CA GLY A 86 -12.40 0.57 -14.43
C GLY A 86 -13.08 0.59 -15.80
N TYR A 87 -14.37 0.37 -15.83
CA TYR A 87 -15.19 0.34 -17.04
C TYR A 87 -16.06 1.59 -17.13
N ASP A 88 -16.47 1.95 -18.35
CA ASP A 88 -17.46 2.99 -18.60
C ASP A 88 -18.89 2.46 -18.43
N PHE A 89 -19.88 3.30 -18.74
CA PHE A 89 -21.31 2.95 -18.64
C PHE A 89 -21.72 1.82 -19.59
N ASP A 90 -21.06 1.73 -20.74
CA ASP A 90 -21.34 0.71 -21.77
C ASP A 90 -20.64 -0.61 -21.47
N GLY A 91 -19.76 -0.65 -20.47
CA GLY A 91 -18.96 -1.83 -20.15
C GLY A 91 -17.72 -1.96 -21.03
N ASN A 92 -17.23 -0.89 -21.66
CA ASN A 92 -15.90 -0.86 -22.26
C ASN A 92 -14.86 -0.39 -21.23
N THR A 93 -13.59 -0.66 -21.51
CA THR A 93 -12.50 -0.19 -20.65
C THR A 93 -12.40 1.33 -20.70
N LYS A 94 -12.42 1.99 -19.54
CA LYS A 94 -12.38 3.45 -19.43
C LYS A 94 -11.05 3.99 -19.96
N ILE A 95 -11.12 4.78 -21.03
CA ILE A 95 -9.97 5.47 -21.63
C ILE A 95 -9.73 6.77 -20.86
N ILE A 96 -8.53 6.92 -20.31
CA ILE A 96 -8.06 8.16 -19.70
C ILE A 96 -7.44 9.02 -20.79
N SER A 97 -7.73 10.33 -20.77
CA SER A 97 -7.18 11.31 -21.71
C SER A 97 -5.64 11.32 -21.69
N LEU A 98 -5.04 11.86 -22.76
CA LEU A 98 -3.58 11.99 -22.93
C LEU A 98 -2.80 10.66 -22.98
N GLY A 99 -3.46 9.53 -23.27
CA GLY A 99 -2.78 8.23 -23.39
C GLY A 99 -2.27 7.66 -22.06
N LEU A 100 -2.62 8.27 -20.93
CA LEU A 100 -2.19 7.83 -19.58
C LEU A 100 -2.85 6.54 -19.12
N THR A 101 -3.82 6.01 -19.87
CA THR A 101 -4.55 4.78 -19.54
C THR A 101 -3.60 3.63 -19.21
N TYR A 102 -2.60 3.37 -20.06
CA TYR A 102 -1.66 2.27 -19.83
C TYR A 102 -0.86 2.46 -18.53
N TRP A 103 -0.43 3.69 -18.25
CA TRP A 103 0.34 4.03 -17.06
C TRP A 103 -0.50 3.88 -15.78
N VAL A 104 -1.71 4.46 -15.75
CA VAL A 104 -2.61 4.42 -14.58
C VAL A 104 -3.09 3.00 -14.26
N ARG A 105 -3.16 2.13 -15.28
CA ARG A 105 -3.54 0.72 -15.14
C ARG A 105 -2.36 -0.19 -14.79
N SER A 106 -1.13 0.24 -15.07
CA SER A 106 0.06 -0.53 -14.77
C SER A 106 0.37 -0.50 -13.27
N LYS A 107 0.24 -1.66 -12.61
CA LYS A 107 0.58 -1.80 -11.17
C LYS A 107 2.02 -1.37 -10.89
N SER A 108 2.97 -1.72 -11.75
CA SER A 108 4.37 -1.35 -11.56
C SER A 108 4.58 0.17 -11.67
N ALA A 109 3.97 0.82 -12.66
CA ALA A 109 4.10 2.26 -12.83
C ALA A 109 3.47 3.04 -11.67
N MET A 110 2.28 2.62 -11.23
CA MET A 110 1.58 3.21 -10.09
C MET A 110 2.33 3.01 -8.77
N SER A 111 2.89 1.82 -8.53
CA SER A 111 3.74 1.55 -7.37
C SER A 111 4.93 2.50 -7.34
N LYS A 112 5.68 2.65 -8.44
CA LYS A 112 6.81 3.57 -8.54
C LYS A 112 6.40 5.03 -8.35
N PHE A 113 5.28 5.44 -8.94
CA PHE A 113 4.74 6.79 -8.77
C PHE A 113 4.50 7.11 -7.30
N PHE A 114 3.74 6.29 -6.59
CA PHE A 114 3.44 6.55 -5.18
C PHE A 114 4.67 6.44 -4.29
N PHE A 115 5.61 5.55 -4.59
CA PHE A 115 6.86 5.45 -3.83
C PHE A 115 7.76 6.68 -4.02
N LEU A 116 7.84 7.23 -5.23
CA LEU A 116 8.72 8.37 -5.55
C LEU A 116 8.08 9.74 -5.29
N TRP A 117 6.76 9.84 -5.30
CA TRP A 117 6.04 11.11 -5.10
C TRP A 117 6.43 11.85 -3.80
N PRO A 118 6.59 11.18 -2.64
CA PRO A 118 7.03 11.83 -1.42
C PRO A 118 8.43 12.45 -1.50
N PHE A 119 9.35 11.95 -2.35
CA PHE A 119 10.68 12.56 -2.50
C PHE A 119 10.54 14.00 -3.02
N PHE A 120 9.70 14.20 -4.04
CA PHE A 120 9.41 15.52 -4.58
C PHE A 120 8.64 16.39 -3.58
N MET A 121 7.60 15.84 -2.96
CA MET A 121 6.77 16.57 -2.00
C MET A 121 7.57 17.06 -0.78
N VAL A 122 8.42 16.21 -0.21
CA VAL A 122 9.29 16.57 0.92
C VAL A 122 10.28 17.66 0.52
N TYR A 123 10.89 17.55 -0.67
CA TYR A 123 11.79 18.58 -1.19
C TYR A 123 11.10 19.95 -1.30
N VAL A 124 9.93 20.01 -1.95
CA VAL A 124 9.18 21.25 -2.13
C VAL A 124 8.78 21.85 -0.78
N ALA A 125 8.29 21.02 0.15
CA ALA A 125 7.89 21.48 1.48
C ALA A 125 9.06 22.09 2.26
N VAL A 126 10.20 21.40 2.31
CA VAL A 126 11.41 21.90 3.00
C VAL A 126 11.97 23.14 2.29
N TRP A 127 11.95 23.17 0.95
CA TRP A 127 12.40 24.32 0.18
C TRP A 127 11.60 25.59 0.52
N ILE A 128 10.27 25.52 0.52
CA ILE A 128 9.40 26.64 0.91
C ILE A 128 9.69 27.10 2.34
N LEU A 129 9.77 26.15 3.28
CA LEU A 129 10.10 26.43 4.68
C LEU A 129 11.47 27.09 4.87
N SER A 130 12.43 26.81 3.98
CA SER A 130 13.78 27.37 4.04
C SER A 130 13.92 28.76 3.42
N GLN A 131 13.06 29.13 2.48
CA GLN A 131 13.21 30.37 1.68
C GLN A 131 12.31 31.51 2.16
N LEU A 132 11.22 31.20 2.85
CA LEU A 132 10.22 32.19 3.25
C LEU A 132 10.23 32.42 4.76
N VAL A 133 9.78 33.61 5.18
CA VAL A 133 9.55 33.90 6.59
C VAL A 133 8.42 33.01 7.14
N ILE A 134 8.55 32.60 8.40
CA ILE A 134 7.69 31.55 9.00
C ILE A 134 6.19 31.78 8.81
N PHE A 135 5.73 33.04 8.92
CA PHE A 135 4.32 33.42 8.78
C PHE A 135 3.76 33.18 7.37
N ALA A 136 4.59 33.28 6.33
CA ALA A 136 4.22 32.95 4.95
C ALA A 136 4.55 31.48 4.63
N ALA A 137 5.68 30.98 5.12
CA ALA A 137 6.20 29.66 4.80
C ALA A 137 5.25 28.53 5.24
N VAL A 138 4.75 28.58 6.48
CA VAL A 138 3.85 27.56 7.03
C VAL A 138 2.54 27.44 6.22
N PRO A 139 1.74 28.51 6.02
CA PRO A 139 0.48 28.39 5.27
C PRO A 139 0.70 27.99 3.80
N ILE A 140 1.73 28.53 3.14
CA ILE A 140 2.04 28.16 1.74
C ILE A 140 2.46 26.69 1.65
N THR A 141 3.25 26.20 2.61
CA THR A 141 3.64 24.79 2.68
C THR A 141 2.43 23.89 2.86
N LEU A 142 1.52 24.23 3.80
CA LEU A 142 0.29 23.46 4.01
C LEU A 142 -0.59 23.41 2.76
N LEU A 143 -0.79 24.55 2.09
CA LEU A 143 -1.56 24.63 0.85
C LEU A 143 -0.91 23.80 -0.27
N THR A 144 0.41 23.90 -0.41
CA THR A 144 1.17 23.19 -1.44
C THR A 144 1.15 21.68 -1.21
N VAL A 145 1.43 21.24 0.01
CA VAL A 145 1.37 19.81 0.38
C VAL A 145 -0.05 19.28 0.21
N TYR A 146 -1.08 20.04 0.61
CA TYR A 146 -2.48 19.66 0.36
C TYR A 146 -2.77 19.52 -1.14
N GLY A 147 -2.32 20.47 -1.97
CA GLY A 147 -2.51 20.41 -3.43
C GLY A 147 -1.81 19.21 -4.07
N LEU A 148 -0.55 18.94 -3.69
CA LEU A 148 0.20 17.76 -4.16
C LEU A 148 -0.46 16.46 -3.71
N GLN A 149 -0.95 16.42 -2.47
CA GLN A 149 -1.66 15.27 -1.91
C GLN A 149 -3.00 15.03 -2.61
N TRP A 150 -3.75 16.10 -2.90
CA TRP A 150 -4.99 16.05 -3.66
C TRP A 150 -4.76 15.53 -5.08
N LEU A 151 -3.69 15.97 -5.75
CA LEU A 151 -3.30 15.48 -7.07
C LEU A 151 -3.00 13.98 -7.03
N ALA A 152 -2.21 13.52 -6.05
CA ALA A 152 -1.93 12.09 -5.86
C ALA A 152 -3.21 11.27 -5.64
N GLN A 153 -4.17 11.80 -4.85
CA GLN A 153 -5.49 11.17 -4.66
C GLN A 153 -6.34 11.17 -5.94
N LYS A 154 -6.24 12.22 -6.76
CA LYS A 154 -6.94 12.26 -8.04
C LYS A 154 -6.42 11.19 -8.99
N VAL A 155 -5.11 11.03 -9.07
CA VAL A 155 -4.45 9.94 -9.82
C VAL A 155 -4.84 8.57 -9.27
N ALA A 156 -4.83 8.40 -7.93
CA ALA A 156 -5.27 7.18 -7.25
C ALA A 156 -6.70 6.78 -7.65
N SER A 157 -7.62 7.75 -7.68
CA SER A 157 -9.04 7.51 -7.98
C SER A 157 -9.30 6.97 -9.40
N GLN A 158 -8.40 7.27 -10.33
CA GLN A 158 -8.47 6.81 -11.72
C GLN A 158 -7.82 5.43 -11.93
N SER A 159 -7.05 4.96 -10.95
CA SER A 159 -6.33 3.69 -11.00
C SER A 159 -7.21 2.49 -10.63
N VAL A 160 -6.62 1.30 -10.73
CA VAL A 160 -7.23 0.04 -10.30
C VAL A 160 -7.57 0.09 -8.80
N SER A 161 -8.57 -0.69 -8.38
CA SER A 161 -9.18 -0.63 -7.05
C SER A 161 -8.17 -0.68 -5.88
N GLU A 162 -7.07 -1.41 -6.04
CA GLU A 162 -5.98 -1.52 -5.06
C GLU A 162 -5.32 -0.17 -4.74
N TYR A 163 -5.17 0.71 -5.74
CA TYR A 163 -4.46 2.00 -5.61
C TYR A 163 -5.36 3.17 -5.25
N ARG A 164 -6.69 3.00 -5.25
CA ARG A 164 -7.64 4.08 -4.93
C ARG A 164 -7.54 4.60 -3.50
N ILE A 165 -7.02 3.77 -2.60
CA ILE A 165 -6.79 4.11 -1.20
C ILE A 165 -5.29 4.25 -1.00
N LEU A 166 -4.81 5.46 -0.72
CA LEU A 166 -3.38 5.78 -0.67
C LEU A 166 -2.61 4.93 0.35
N GLN A 167 -3.22 4.61 1.49
CA GLN A 167 -2.64 3.75 2.54
C GLN A 167 -2.44 2.29 2.09
N LYS A 168 -2.88 1.93 0.87
CA LYS A 168 -2.62 0.63 0.24
C LYS A 168 -1.49 0.67 -0.78
N THR A 169 -0.92 1.84 -0.99
CA THR A 169 0.16 2.08 -1.95
C THR A 169 1.48 2.24 -1.18
N PRO A 170 2.64 2.13 -1.84
CA PRO A 170 3.95 2.39 -1.25
C PRO A 170 4.21 3.87 -0.94
N TYR A 171 3.17 4.71 -0.89
CA TYR A 171 3.31 6.12 -0.55
C TYR A 171 3.96 6.34 0.82
N LEU A 172 3.53 5.58 1.84
CA LEU A 172 4.06 5.76 3.20
C LEU A 172 5.51 5.28 3.32
N SER A 173 5.90 4.21 2.63
CA SER A 173 7.31 3.83 2.53
C SER A 173 8.12 4.87 1.76
N GLY A 174 7.56 5.42 0.68
CA GLY A 174 8.16 6.54 -0.05
C GLY A 174 8.46 7.76 0.83
N VAL A 175 7.63 8.08 1.83
CA VAL A 175 7.90 9.18 2.78
C VAL A 175 9.19 8.94 3.56
N PHE A 176 9.38 7.74 4.14
CA PHE A 176 10.61 7.41 4.87
C PHE A 176 11.83 7.32 3.96
N ALA A 177 11.69 6.70 2.79
CA ALA A 177 12.78 6.62 1.83
C ALA A 177 13.20 8.01 1.34
N GLY A 178 12.23 8.90 1.10
CA GLY A 178 12.47 10.28 0.68
C GLY A 178 13.12 11.13 1.76
N THR A 179 12.69 11.02 3.02
CA THR A 179 13.34 11.74 4.13
C THR A 179 14.76 11.25 4.35
N LEU A 180 14.99 9.93 4.34
CA LEU A 180 16.33 9.34 4.44
C LEU A 180 17.25 9.84 3.31
N PHE A 181 16.75 9.86 2.07
CA PHE A 181 17.48 10.38 0.91
C PHE A 181 17.89 11.83 1.09
N TRP A 182 16.96 12.72 1.44
CA TRP A 182 17.27 14.15 1.59
C TRP A 182 18.17 14.46 2.79
N VAL A 183 18.07 13.70 3.88
CA VAL A 183 19.03 13.76 4.99
C VAL A 183 20.42 13.38 4.50
N GLY A 184 20.56 12.32 3.71
CA GLY A 184 21.82 11.91 3.10
C GLY A 184 22.40 12.99 2.18
N VAL A 185 21.58 13.58 1.29
CA VAL A 185 21.99 14.68 0.42
C VAL A 185 22.47 15.88 1.25
N ARG A 186 21.70 16.32 2.25
CA ARG A 186 22.08 17.45 3.10
C ARG A 186 23.36 17.15 3.88
N TYR A 187 23.52 15.92 4.37
CA TYR A 187 24.73 15.50 5.06
C TYR A 187 25.96 15.63 4.16
N VAL A 188 25.94 15.00 2.98
CA VAL A 188 27.09 14.95 2.06
C VAL A 188 27.49 16.34 1.57
N PHE A 189 26.54 17.18 1.19
CA PHE A 189 26.85 18.45 0.54
C PHE A 189 27.02 19.64 1.49
N HIS A 190 26.59 19.53 2.76
CA HIS A 190 26.65 20.66 3.69
C HIS A 190 27.22 20.31 5.06
N VAL A 191 26.71 19.25 5.72
CA VAL A 191 27.12 18.94 7.10
C VAL A 191 28.52 18.34 7.15
N LEU A 192 28.81 17.37 6.27
CA LEU A 192 30.11 16.69 6.23
C LEU A 192 31.25 17.66 5.92
N PRO A 193 31.21 18.52 4.86
CA PRO A 193 32.28 19.49 4.61
C PRO A 193 32.53 20.44 5.79
N ALA A 194 31.47 20.86 6.48
CA ALA A 194 31.57 21.77 7.62
C ALA A 194 32.10 21.10 8.90
N THR A 195 31.89 19.79 9.07
CA THR A 195 32.22 19.06 10.30
C THR A 195 33.32 18.02 10.17
N TYR A 196 33.85 17.83 8.95
CA TYR A 196 34.84 16.80 8.63
C TYR A 196 36.05 16.84 9.58
N SER A 197 36.62 18.02 9.80
CA SER A 197 37.80 18.20 10.66
C SER A 197 37.45 18.42 12.13
N SER A 198 36.30 19.03 12.42
CA SER A 198 35.92 19.43 13.78
C SER A 198 35.25 18.33 14.58
N SER A 199 34.63 17.34 13.93
CA SER A 199 33.89 16.25 14.58
C SER A 199 34.03 14.93 13.82
N PRO A 200 35.26 14.40 13.64
CA PRO A 200 35.49 13.21 12.81
C PRO A 200 34.81 11.95 13.37
N ILE A 201 34.83 11.74 14.68
CA ILE A 201 34.21 10.56 15.33
C ILE A 201 32.69 10.56 15.13
N LEU A 202 32.03 11.72 15.34
CA LEU A 202 30.58 11.82 15.14
C LEU A 202 30.19 11.58 13.68
N ASN A 203 30.99 12.05 12.72
CA ASN A 203 30.79 11.76 11.30
C ASN A 203 30.89 10.27 10.99
N ILE A 204 31.92 9.58 11.50
CA ILE A 204 32.08 8.13 11.33
C ILE A 204 30.89 7.37 11.92
N CYS A 205 30.49 7.70 13.15
CA CYS A 205 29.32 7.10 13.78
C CYS A 205 28.04 7.36 12.99
N PHE A 206 27.82 8.59 12.53
CA PHE A 206 26.64 8.92 11.74
C PHE A 206 26.61 8.15 10.42
N VAL A 207 27.71 8.10 9.67
CA VAL A 207 27.78 7.33 8.42
C VAL A 207 27.51 5.86 8.66
N LEU A 208 28.05 5.28 9.73
CA LEU A 208 27.78 3.89 10.11
C LEU A 208 26.29 3.66 10.36
N PHE A 209 25.67 4.45 11.25
CA PHE A 209 24.26 4.27 11.58
C PHE A 209 23.32 4.62 10.42
N PHE A 210 23.63 5.65 9.64
CA PHE A 210 22.89 5.99 8.41
C PHE A 210 22.92 4.83 7.40
N SER A 211 24.09 4.22 7.22
CA SER A 211 24.25 3.06 6.32
C SER A 211 23.50 1.83 6.83
N LEU A 212 23.58 1.55 8.13
CA LEU A 212 22.83 0.46 8.77
C LEU A 212 21.32 0.68 8.69
N THR A 213 20.84 1.89 8.98
CA THR A 213 19.42 2.26 8.81
C THR A 213 18.98 2.04 7.37
N THR A 214 19.75 2.50 6.39
CA THR A 214 19.47 2.31 4.97
C THR A 214 19.38 0.83 4.63
N TYR A 215 20.38 0.04 5.04
CA TYR A 215 20.44 -1.39 4.81
C TYR A 215 19.22 -2.12 5.41
N PHE A 216 18.99 -1.98 6.71
CA PHE A 216 17.90 -2.69 7.39
C PHE A 216 16.51 -2.22 6.94
N TYR A 217 16.35 -0.94 6.59
CA TYR A 217 15.12 -0.43 6.01
C TYR A 217 14.78 -1.17 4.70
N PHE A 218 15.72 -1.19 3.75
CA PHE A 218 15.50 -1.86 2.46
C PHE A 218 15.42 -3.38 2.59
N SER A 219 16.21 -4.00 3.48
CA SER A 219 16.06 -5.42 3.80
C SER A 219 14.66 -5.75 4.31
N SER A 220 14.13 -4.95 5.26
CA SER A 220 12.77 -5.17 5.78
C SER A 220 11.68 -5.02 4.72
N MET A 221 11.89 -4.13 3.74
CA MET A 221 10.98 -3.88 2.62
C MET A 221 10.99 -5.03 1.58
N VAL A 222 12.16 -5.58 1.26
CA VAL A 222 12.32 -6.52 0.13
C VAL A 222 12.28 -7.99 0.55
N GLU A 223 12.70 -8.31 1.77
CA GLU A 223 12.75 -9.69 2.23
C GLU A 223 11.38 -10.35 2.36
N ASP A 224 11.34 -11.66 2.10
CA ASP A 224 10.18 -12.47 2.40
C ASP A 224 9.97 -12.48 3.93
N PRO A 225 8.84 -11.97 4.45
CA PRO A 225 8.56 -11.92 5.89
C PRO A 225 8.35 -13.30 6.53
N GLY A 226 8.32 -14.37 5.74
CA GLY A 226 8.02 -15.73 6.17
C GLY A 226 6.69 -16.20 5.60
N PHE A 227 6.48 -16.00 4.30
CA PHE A 227 5.28 -16.48 3.62
C PHE A 227 5.19 -17.99 3.69
N ILE A 228 4.05 -18.48 4.16
CA ILE A 228 3.79 -19.91 4.21
C ILE A 228 3.53 -20.39 2.77
N PRO A 229 4.19 -21.48 2.33
CA PRO A 229 3.99 -22.02 0.99
C PRO A 229 2.54 -22.50 0.83
N LYS A 230 1.97 -22.26 -0.36
CA LYS A 230 0.65 -22.81 -0.69
C LYS A 230 0.79 -24.30 -1.01
N LEU A 231 -0.24 -25.08 -0.69
CA LEU A 231 -0.32 -26.47 -1.12
C LEU A 231 -0.47 -26.54 -2.64
N GLY A 232 0.24 -27.48 -3.27
CA GLY A 232 0.37 -27.56 -4.73
C GLY A 232 -0.82 -28.19 -5.43
N SER A 233 -1.66 -28.96 -4.72
CA SER A 233 -2.82 -29.63 -5.32
C SER A 233 -4.09 -29.55 -4.46
N ARG A 234 -5.25 -29.61 -5.13
CA ARG A 234 -6.56 -29.69 -4.45
C ARG A 234 -6.69 -30.97 -3.61
N ASN A 235 -6.04 -32.06 -4.01
CA ASN A 235 -6.04 -33.31 -3.25
C ASN A 235 -5.28 -33.17 -1.93
N GLN A 236 -4.11 -32.50 -1.94
CA GLN A 236 -3.39 -32.17 -0.71
C GLN A 236 -4.22 -31.25 0.21
N GLN A 237 -4.90 -30.25 -0.35
CA GLN A 237 -5.76 -29.36 0.43
C GLN A 237 -6.92 -30.12 1.08
N ARG A 238 -7.57 -31.04 0.34
CA ARG A 238 -8.62 -31.91 0.86
C ARG A 238 -8.11 -32.81 1.98
N ALA A 239 -6.96 -33.45 1.79
CA ALA A 239 -6.36 -34.30 2.80
C ALA A 239 -6.09 -33.55 4.11
N VAL A 240 -5.55 -32.32 4.04
CA VAL A 240 -5.33 -31.47 5.21
C VAL A 240 -6.64 -31.09 5.91
N ILE A 241 -7.69 -30.79 5.14
CA ILE A 241 -9.01 -30.49 5.71
C ILE A 241 -9.58 -31.73 6.41
N SER A 242 -9.52 -32.91 5.79
CA SER A 242 -9.96 -34.18 6.37
C SER A 242 -9.22 -34.48 7.67
N GLU A 243 -7.89 -34.33 7.69
CA GLU A 243 -7.07 -34.52 8.89
C GLU A 243 -7.50 -33.57 10.03
N LEU A 244 -7.79 -32.30 9.71
CA LEU A 244 -8.25 -31.33 10.71
C LEU A 244 -9.64 -31.66 11.24
N PHE A 245 -10.54 -32.21 10.41
CA PHE A 245 -11.85 -32.69 10.87
C PHE A 245 -11.72 -33.91 11.79
N GLU A 246 -10.87 -34.88 11.44
CA GLU A 246 -10.58 -36.04 12.29
C GLU A 246 -10.03 -35.63 13.66
N GLN A 247 -9.20 -34.58 13.69
CA GLN A 247 -8.64 -34.02 14.93
C GLN A 247 -9.60 -33.06 15.67
N TRP A 248 -10.80 -32.79 15.14
CA TRP A 248 -11.71 -31.75 15.64
C TRP A 248 -11.05 -30.35 15.75
N LYS A 249 -10.11 -30.07 14.85
CA LYS A 249 -9.34 -28.81 14.76
C LYS A 249 -9.59 -28.06 13.46
N PHE A 250 -10.72 -28.30 12.80
CA PHE A 250 -11.11 -27.51 11.64
C PHE A 250 -11.80 -26.21 12.08
N ASP A 251 -10.97 -25.21 12.41
CA ASP A 251 -11.38 -23.89 12.86
C ASP A 251 -10.53 -22.78 12.22
N GLU A 252 -10.87 -21.51 12.50
CA GLU A 252 -10.16 -20.35 11.97
C GLU A 252 -8.73 -20.19 12.52
N GLU A 253 -8.41 -20.83 13.66
CA GLU A 253 -7.10 -20.78 14.28
C GLU A 253 -6.11 -21.68 13.52
N ASN A 254 -6.56 -22.88 13.18
CA ASN A 254 -5.77 -23.97 12.60
C ASN A 254 -5.86 -24.04 11.06
N PHE A 255 -6.85 -23.42 10.43
CA PHE A 255 -7.00 -23.43 8.97
C PHE A 255 -7.21 -22.02 8.39
N CYS A 256 -6.52 -21.72 7.28
CA CYS A 256 -6.76 -20.51 6.53
C CYS A 256 -7.57 -20.80 5.27
N VAL A 257 -8.83 -20.38 5.26
CA VAL A 257 -9.73 -20.51 4.10
C VAL A 257 -9.26 -19.69 2.89
N ALA A 258 -8.60 -18.54 3.10
CA ALA A 258 -8.13 -17.70 1.99
C ALA A 258 -6.90 -18.29 1.26
N CYS A 259 -6.06 -19.05 1.97
CA CYS A 259 -4.86 -19.68 1.42
C CYS A 259 -5.02 -21.19 1.18
N MET A 260 -6.08 -21.80 1.74
CA MET A 260 -6.31 -23.25 1.75
C MET A 260 -5.15 -24.05 2.33
N ILE A 261 -4.66 -23.62 3.47
CA ILE A 261 -3.54 -24.26 4.17
C ILE A 261 -3.86 -24.39 5.65
N ARG A 262 -3.30 -25.43 6.28
CA ARG A 262 -3.18 -25.48 7.74
C ARG A 262 -2.28 -24.34 8.20
N LYS A 263 -2.71 -23.61 9.22
CA LYS A 263 -1.96 -22.50 9.82
C LYS A 263 -0.95 -23.06 10.82
N PRO A 264 0.36 -22.83 10.63
CA PRO A 264 1.34 -23.05 11.68
C PRO A 264 1.09 -22.17 12.91
N LEU A 265 1.67 -22.53 14.05
CA LEU A 265 1.56 -21.78 15.30
C LEU A 265 1.95 -20.30 15.10
N ARG A 266 1.14 -19.38 15.65
CA ARG A 266 1.31 -17.92 15.57
C ARG A 266 1.31 -17.37 14.13
N SER A 267 0.85 -18.13 13.14
CA SER A 267 0.67 -17.60 11.77
C SER A 267 -0.67 -16.88 11.61
N LYS A 268 -0.70 -15.85 10.77
CA LYS A 268 -1.93 -15.13 10.41
C LYS A 268 -1.99 -14.86 8.91
N HIS A 269 -3.20 -14.79 8.37
CA HIS A 269 -3.42 -14.37 6.99
C HIS A 269 -3.38 -12.84 6.90
N CYS A 270 -2.44 -12.30 6.13
CA CYS A 270 -2.44 -10.88 5.82
C CYS A 270 -3.29 -10.63 4.58
N LYS A 271 -4.40 -9.90 4.74
CA LYS A 271 -5.28 -9.50 3.62
C LYS A 271 -4.57 -8.65 2.57
N ARG A 272 -3.51 -7.91 2.97
CA ARG A 272 -2.72 -7.06 2.09
C ARG A 272 -1.81 -7.86 1.18
N CYS A 273 -1.01 -8.76 1.75
CA CYS A 273 -0.14 -9.64 0.99
C CYS A 273 -0.90 -10.79 0.30
N GLY A 274 -2.15 -11.04 0.70
CA GLY A 274 -2.97 -12.14 0.19
C GLY A 274 -2.43 -13.53 0.55
N ARG A 275 -1.60 -13.63 1.61
CA ARG A 275 -0.90 -14.85 2.03
C ARG A 275 -0.82 -14.96 3.55
N CYS A 276 -0.72 -16.21 4.04
CA CYS A 276 -0.37 -16.48 5.43
C CYS A 276 1.12 -16.26 5.68
N ILE A 277 1.42 -15.68 6.83
CA ILE A 277 2.77 -15.32 7.24
C ILE A 277 3.07 -15.97 8.58
N ALA A 278 4.22 -16.63 8.67
CA ALA A 278 4.70 -17.29 9.87
C ALA A 278 5.08 -16.26 10.94
N LYS A 279 4.71 -16.52 12.19
CA LYS A 279 4.92 -15.61 13.33
C LYS A 279 4.56 -14.15 12.98
N HIS A 280 3.44 -13.97 12.28
CA HIS A 280 3.01 -12.66 11.78
C HIS A 280 2.82 -11.69 12.94
N ASP A 281 3.55 -10.59 12.92
CA ASP A 281 3.40 -9.50 13.86
C ASP A 281 2.32 -8.54 13.33
N HIS A 282 2.67 -7.75 12.31
CA HIS A 282 1.76 -6.83 11.64
C HIS A 282 2.13 -6.61 10.17
N HIS A 283 1.23 -5.97 9.42
CA HIS A 283 1.54 -5.39 8.12
C HIS A 283 1.94 -3.93 8.31
N CYS A 284 3.15 -3.56 7.87
CA CYS A 284 3.70 -2.24 8.09
C CYS A 284 3.67 -1.44 6.78
N PRO A 285 2.80 -0.42 6.66
CA PRO A 285 2.73 0.38 5.44
C PRO A 285 3.97 1.26 5.21
N TRP A 286 4.77 1.50 6.26
CA TRP A 286 5.99 2.31 6.20
C TRP A 286 7.19 1.60 5.55
N ILE A 287 7.11 0.29 5.40
CA ILE A 287 8.08 -0.53 4.63
C ILE A 287 7.40 -1.22 3.45
N ASP A 288 6.10 -0.97 3.22
CA ASP A 288 5.22 -1.65 2.25
C ASP A 288 5.36 -3.19 2.26
N ASN A 289 5.56 -3.76 3.44
CA ASN A 289 5.76 -5.20 3.63
C ASN A 289 5.19 -5.64 4.98
N CYS A 290 5.02 -6.94 5.15
CA CYS A 290 4.71 -7.51 6.46
C CYS A 290 5.97 -7.66 7.31
N VAL A 291 5.77 -7.65 8.62
CA VAL A 291 6.80 -7.99 9.60
C VAL A 291 6.44 -9.36 10.18
N GLY A 292 7.34 -10.33 10.01
CA GLY A 292 7.12 -11.73 10.37
C GLY A 292 8.39 -12.46 10.78
N ALA A 293 8.36 -13.79 10.73
CA ALA A 293 9.42 -14.64 11.23
C ALA A 293 10.84 -14.29 10.70
N ASN A 294 10.95 -13.93 9.41
CA ASN A 294 12.24 -13.80 8.75
C ASN A 294 12.83 -12.38 8.84
N ASN A 295 11.98 -11.34 8.80
CA ASN A 295 12.43 -9.95 8.72
C ASN A 295 12.19 -9.13 10.00
N LEU A 296 11.61 -9.72 11.07
CA LEU A 296 11.39 -9.03 12.35
C LEU A 296 12.67 -8.43 12.92
N ARG A 297 13.80 -9.15 12.84
CA ARG A 297 15.09 -8.65 13.34
C ARG A 297 15.57 -7.43 12.55
N HIS A 298 15.47 -7.47 11.23
CA HIS A 298 15.82 -6.33 10.38
C HIS A 298 14.91 -5.15 10.65
N PHE A 299 13.60 -5.36 10.83
CA PHE A 299 12.67 -4.30 11.18
C PHE A 299 13.02 -3.62 12.52
N VAL A 300 13.35 -4.39 13.56
CA VAL A 300 13.77 -3.83 14.86
C VAL A 300 15.10 -3.11 14.75
N LEU A 301 16.09 -3.69 14.07
CA LEU A 301 17.40 -3.06 13.86
C LEU A 301 17.31 -1.79 13.03
N TYR A 302 16.41 -1.73 12.06
CA TYR A 302 16.10 -0.51 11.32
C TYR A 302 15.66 0.62 12.27
N ILE A 303 14.68 0.37 13.14
CA ILE A 303 14.15 1.38 14.06
C ILE A 303 15.23 1.84 15.04
N THR A 304 15.96 0.91 15.66
CA THR A 304 17.00 1.27 16.63
C THR A 304 18.15 2.03 15.98
N CYS A 305 18.60 1.63 14.79
CA CYS A 305 19.63 2.38 14.06
C CYS A 305 19.15 3.76 13.65
N LEU A 306 17.87 3.89 13.24
CA LEU A 306 17.26 5.16 12.88
C LEU A 306 17.25 6.14 14.06
N GLU A 307 16.82 5.69 15.24
CA GLU A 307 16.79 6.52 16.46
C GLU A 307 18.19 7.06 16.80
N VAL A 308 19.20 6.18 16.79
CA VAL A 308 20.59 6.59 17.02
C VAL A 308 21.08 7.53 15.92
N GLY A 309 20.78 7.25 14.66
CA GLY A 309 21.14 8.08 13.51
C GLY A 309 20.55 9.49 13.60
N ILE A 310 19.30 9.64 14.05
CA ILE A 310 18.66 10.94 14.28
C ILE A 310 19.42 11.74 15.34
N ILE A 311 19.75 11.12 16.48
CA ILE A 311 20.48 11.78 17.56
C ILE A 311 21.86 12.28 17.06
N LEU A 312 22.59 11.43 16.34
CA LEU A 312 23.90 11.78 15.78
C LEU A 312 23.80 12.90 14.74
N PHE A 313 22.79 12.88 13.87
CA PHE A 313 22.58 13.92 12.87
C PHE A 313 22.27 15.27 13.50
N VAL A 314 21.42 15.30 14.53
CA VAL A 314 21.10 16.51 15.28
C VAL A 314 22.36 17.09 15.94
N GLN A 315 23.18 16.24 16.58
CA GLN A 315 24.46 16.68 17.18
C GLN A 315 25.42 17.26 16.14
N LEU A 316 25.58 16.61 14.98
CA LEU A 316 26.39 17.11 13.88
C LEU A 316 25.88 18.44 13.34
N THR A 317 24.56 18.62 13.25
CA THR A 317 23.94 19.86 12.80
C THR A 317 24.27 21.01 13.77
N PHE A 318 24.18 20.78 15.09
CA PHE A 318 24.63 21.79 16.06
C PHE A 318 26.13 22.09 15.97
N SER A 319 26.98 21.08 15.76
CA SER A 319 28.42 21.30 15.55
C SER A 319 28.72 22.09 14.27
N CYS A 320 27.89 21.96 13.23
CA CYS A 320 27.99 22.71 11.99
C CYS A 320 27.69 24.21 12.16
N GLU A 321 26.84 24.61 13.11
CA GLU A 321 26.42 26.00 13.34
C GLU A 321 27.31 26.78 14.33
N ARG A 322 28.03 26.07 15.21
CA ARG A 322 28.96 26.68 16.19
C ARG A 322 30.10 27.55 15.62
N PRO A 323 30.61 27.38 14.39
CA PRO A 323 31.63 28.28 13.85
C PRO A 323 31.16 29.74 13.71
N PHE A 324 29.84 29.99 13.68
CA PHE A 324 29.28 31.35 13.51
C PHE A 324 28.96 32.07 14.82
N SER A 325 29.13 31.45 15.99
CA SER A 325 28.66 32.03 17.27
C SER A 325 29.70 32.83 18.06
N LEU A 326 30.95 32.99 17.59
CA LEU A 326 31.96 33.82 18.27
C LEU A 326 32.86 34.51 17.23
N PRO A 327 32.67 35.83 17.03
CA PRO A 327 33.57 36.77 17.71
C PRO A 327 32.83 38.01 18.27
N GLY A 328 33.17 38.42 19.49
CA GLY A 328 32.92 39.78 19.98
C GLY A 328 31.67 39.98 20.87
N ARG A 329 31.73 39.52 22.12
CA ARG A 329 31.11 40.29 23.21
C ARG A 329 32.07 41.44 23.54
N GLU A 330 31.87 42.61 22.94
CA GLU A 330 32.40 43.84 23.55
C GLU A 330 31.51 44.19 24.75
N PRO A 331 32.07 44.47 25.94
CA PRO A 331 31.28 44.98 27.05
C PRO A 331 30.88 46.42 26.72
N LEU A 332 29.56 46.67 26.68
CA LEU A 332 28.95 48.00 26.67
C LEU A 332 29.64 48.87 27.74
N LYS A 333 30.47 49.81 27.30
CA LYS A 333 30.95 50.89 28.14
C LYS A 333 29.71 51.73 28.49
N HIS A 334 29.34 51.73 29.76
CA HIS A 334 28.48 52.74 30.33
C HIS A 334 29.12 54.11 30.09
N VAL A 335 28.48 54.94 29.28
CA VAL A 335 28.73 56.39 29.26
C VAL A 335 27.76 57.00 30.27
N SER A 336 28.37 57.62 31.27
CA SER A 336 27.77 58.46 32.33
C SER A 336 26.96 59.62 31.79
#